data_AF-A0A914SLL7-F1
#
_entry.id   AF-A0A914SLL7-F1
#
_cell.length_a   1.000
_cell.length_b   1.000
_cell.length_c   1.000
_cell.angle_alpha   90.00
_cell.angle_beta   90.00
_cell.angle_gamma   90.00
#
_symmetry.space_group_name_H-M   'P 1'
#
loop_
_entity.id
_entity.type
_entity.pdbx_description
1 polymer ?
#
loop_
_entity_poly.entity_id
_entity_poly.type
_entity_poly.pdbx_seq_one_letter_code
_entity_poly.pdbx_strand_id
1 'polypeptide(L)'
;MNTFIVAFCVALCISATFGQTSLGPCIGGSCPTGYNCQTATNMCLSSGGSTTTCADIRNSQGVNECPGKAYLCNNTVYYTLMTSQCPKTCNRCPTTG
;
A
#
# COMPACT_ATOMS: atom_id res chain seq x y z
N MET A 1 -4.28 6.16 -39.91
CA MET A 1 -5.65 5.78 -39.50
C MET A 1 -5.70 4.32 -39.07
N ASN A 2 -4.82 3.91 -38.13
CA ASN A 2 -4.61 2.48 -37.79
C ASN A 2 -4.46 2.22 -36.28
N THR A 3 -4.90 3.16 -35.44
CA THR A 3 -4.74 3.08 -33.96
C THR A 3 -6.06 2.77 -33.25
N PHE A 4 -7.15 2.55 -33.98
CA PHE A 4 -8.50 2.34 -33.40
C PHE A 4 -8.88 0.87 -33.19
N ILE A 5 -8.11 -0.10 -33.72
CA ILE A 5 -8.40 -1.53 -33.56
C ILE A 5 -7.97 -2.06 -32.17
N VAL A 6 -7.07 -1.36 -31.47
CA VAL A 6 -6.65 -1.75 -30.11
C VAL A 6 -7.69 -1.35 -29.05
N ALA A 7 -8.69 -0.53 -29.41
CA ALA A 7 -9.65 0.05 -28.46
C ALA A 7 -11.02 -0.67 -28.42
N PHE A 8 -11.36 -1.49 -29.41
CA PHE A 8 -12.71 -2.07 -29.51
C PHE A 8 -12.87 -3.51 -28.99
N CYS A 9 -11.77 -4.20 -28.66
CA CYS A 9 -11.84 -5.51 -27.98
C CYS A 9 -11.83 -5.39 -26.44
N VAL A 10 -11.93 -4.16 -25.92
CA VAL A 10 -11.85 -3.84 -24.47
C VAL A 10 -13.25 -3.69 -23.85
N ALA A 11 -14.28 -4.29 -24.44
CA ALA A 11 -15.67 -4.06 -24.03
C ALA A 11 -16.28 -5.15 -23.12
N LEU A 12 -15.58 -6.23 -22.76
CA LEU A 12 -16.19 -7.33 -21.96
C LEU A 12 -15.38 -7.88 -20.77
N CYS A 13 -14.23 -7.30 -20.41
CA CYS A 13 -13.60 -7.54 -19.10
C CYS A 13 -12.79 -6.32 -18.64
N ILE A 14 -13.55 -5.29 -18.32
CA ILE A 14 -13.34 -4.22 -17.33
C ILE A 14 -12.08 -4.42 -16.45
N SER A 15 -11.31 -3.33 -16.31
CA SER A 15 -10.23 -3.04 -15.34
C SER A 15 -8.76 -3.27 -15.77
N ALA A 16 -8.34 -2.60 -16.85
CA ALA A 16 -6.93 -2.21 -16.99
C ALA A 16 -6.66 -0.93 -16.16
N THR A 17 -6.36 -1.11 -14.87
CA THR A 17 -5.74 -0.07 -14.04
C THR A 17 -4.31 0.14 -14.54
N PHE A 18 -4.10 1.22 -15.29
CA PHE A 18 -2.77 1.68 -15.72
C PHE A 18 -2.01 2.22 -14.50
N GLY A 19 -1.24 1.35 -13.85
CA GLY A 19 -0.38 1.73 -12.72
C GLY A 19 0.29 0.56 -11.99
N GLN A 20 0.48 -0.60 -12.63
CA GLN A 20 1.06 -1.77 -11.97
C GLN A 20 2.33 -2.24 -12.67
N THR A 21 3.47 -2.08 -12.00
CA THR A 21 4.72 -2.75 -12.35
C THR A 21 4.57 -4.24 -12.04
N SER A 22 4.31 -5.04 -13.08
CA SER A 22 4.24 -6.50 -12.97
C SER A 22 5.66 -7.09 -12.94
N LEU A 23 5.98 -7.87 -11.89
CA LEU A 23 7.29 -8.52 -11.76
C LEU A 23 7.38 -9.89 -12.45
N GLY A 24 6.28 -10.65 -12.53
CA GLY A 24 6.27 -12.01 -13.08
C GLY A 24 5.18 -12.90 -12.47
N PRO A 25 5.13 -14.20 -12.84
CA PRO A 25 4.14 -15.13 -12.31
C PRO A 25 4.40 -15.48 -10.84
N CYS A 26 3.35 -15.82 -10.09
CA CYS A 26 3.50 -16.28 -8.71
C CYS A 26 4.17 -17.65 -8.66
N ILE A 27 5.17 -17.82 -7.79
CA ILE A 27 5.82 -19.12 -7.57
C ILE A 27 5.23 -19.71 -6.31
N GLY A 28 4.46 -20.80 -6.45
CA GLY A 28 3.80 -21.45 -5.32
C GLY A 28 2.83 -20.54 -4.55
N GLY A 29 2.19 -19.58 -5.22
CA GLY A 29 1.28 -18.62 -4.60
C GLY A 29 1.96 -17.50 -3.81
N SER A 30 3.29 -17.40 -3.85
CA SER A 30 4.07 -16.39 -3.12
C SER A 30 4.77 -15.42 -4.08
N CYS A 31 4.93 -14.18 -3.60
CA CYS A 31 5.65 -13.10 -4.29
C CYS A 31 6.70 -12.48 -3.35
N PRO A 32 7.72 -11.79 -3.88
CA PRO A 32 8.70 -11.07 -3.08
C PRO A 32 8.06 -10.01 -2.19
N THR A 33 8.77 -9.60 -1.13
CA THR A 33 8.31 -8.57 -0.18
C THR A 33 7.83 -7.31 -0.89
N GLY A 34 6.60 -6.86 -0.59
CA GLY A 34 5.99 -5.67 -1.20
C GLY A 34 5.10 -5.96 -2.42
N TYR A 35 4.94 -7.22 -2.80
CA TYR A 35 4.09 -7.66 -3.90
C TYR A 35 3.05 -8.67 -3.40
N ASN A 36 1.84 -8.58 -3.94
CA ASN A 36 0.80 -9.56 -3.68
C ASN A 36 0.62 -10.45 -4.90
N CYS A 37 0.39 -11.74 -4.67
CA CYS A 37 0.01 -12.64 -5.74
C CYS A 37 -1.45 -12.39 -6.10
N GLN A 38 -1.69 -11.78 -7.27
CA GLN A 38 -3.04 -11.66 -7.78
C GLN A 38 -3.47 -12.98 -8.39
N THR A 39 -4.25 -13.76 -7.65
CA THR A 39 -4.73 -15.09 -8.04
C THR A 39 -5.55 -15.07 -9.33
N ALA A 40 -6.23 -13.95 -9.63
CA ALA A 40 -7.00 -13.77 -10.86
C ALA A 40 -6.13 -13.82 -12.13
N THR A 41 -4.88 -13.36 -12.04
CA THR A 41 -3.96 -13.30 -13.19
C THR A 41 -2.71 -14.15 -13.00
N ASN A 42 -2.59 -14.82 -11.86
CA ASN A 42 -1.40 -15.57 -11.43
C ASN A 42 -0.10 -14.75 -11.54
N MET A 43 -0.16 -13.45 -11.22
CA MET A 43 0.97 -12.52 -11.33
C MET A 43 1.25 -11.80 -10.02
N CYS A 44 2.54 -11.58 -9.76
CA CYS A 44 3.03 -10.68 -8.72
C CYS A 44 2.86 -9.24 -9.17
N LEU A 45 1.92 -8.56 -8.55
CA LEU A 45 1.66 -7.15 -8.77
C LEU A 45 2.19 -6.37 -7.58
N SER A 46 2.79 -5.21 -7.86
CA SER A 46 2.97 -4.23 -6.81
C SER A 46 1.58 -3.96 -6.30
N SER A 47 1.35 -4.24 -5.02
CA SER A 47 0.10 -3.93 -4.36
C SER A 47 0.06 -2.41 -4.23
N GLY A 48 -0.20 -1.73 -5.35
CA GLY A 48 -0.57 -0.33 -5.42
C GLY A 48 -1.96 -0.13 -4.85
N GLY A 49 -2.26 -0.78 -3.72
CA GLY A 49 -3.12 -0.13 -2.75
C GLY A 49 -2.41 1.17 -2.44
N SER A 50 -3.08 2.28 -2.72
CA SER A 50 -2.57 3.61 -2.40
C SER A 50 -1.87 3.52 -1.05
N THR A 51 -0.54 3.53 -1.08
CA THR A 51 0.25 3.65 0.13
C THR A 51 -0.01 5.08 0.58
N THR A 52 -1.12 5.30 1.29
CA THR A 52 -1.00 6.19 2.42
C THR A 52 0.10 5.53 3.22
N THR A 53 1.32 6.06 3.09
CA THR A 53 2.51 5.54 3.76
C THR A 53 2.24 5.70 5.24
N CYS A 54 1.50 4.74 5.81
CA CYS A 54 1.19 4.69 7.20
C CYS A 54 2.36 4.01 7.87
N ALA A 55 3.43 4.77 7.96
CA ALA A 55 4.64 4.41 8.65
C ALA A 55 4.84 5.39 9.80
N ASP A 56 5.51 4.90 10.83
CA ASP A 56 5.97 5.75 11.90
C ASP A 56 7.05 6.71 11.36
N ILE A 57 6.89 7.99 11.68
CA ILE A 57 7.83 9.05 11.34
C ILE A 57 9.06 8.92 12.25
N ARG A 58 10.24 8.94 11.63
CA ARG A 58 11.51 8.95 12.35
C ARG A 58 11.87 10.39 12.73
N ASN A 59 12.53 10.56 13.86
CA ASN A 59 13.06 11.86 14.25
C ASN A 59 14.20 12.31 13.33
N SER A 60 14.72 13.52 13.54
CA SER A 60 15.83 14.10 12.76
C SER A 60 17.13 13.28 12.84
N GLN A 61 17.26 12.38 13.82
CA GLN A 61 18.38 11.45 13.96
C GLN A 61 18.13 10.10 13.27
N GLY A 62 16.98 9.94 12.59
CA GLY A 62 16.59 8.70 11.93
C GLY A 62 16.12 7.60 12.89
N VAL A 63 15.86 7.92 14.16
CA VAL A 63 15.39 6.98 15.18
C VAL A 63 13.86 6.96 15.21
N ASN A 64 13.29 5.75 15.31
CA ASN A 64 11.85 5.57 15.51
C ASN A 64 11.53 5.58 17.02
N GLU A 65 11.11 6.73 17.55
CA GLU A 65 10.75 6.88 18.98
C GLU A 65 9.32 6.40 19.30
N CYS A 66 8.52 6.12 18.28
CA CYS A 66 7.13 5.70 18.42
C CYS A 66 6.91 4.50 19.37
N PRO A 67 7.72 3.42 19.37
CA PRO A 67 7.54 2.30 20.29
C PRO A 67 7.61 2.71 21.76
N GLY A 68 8.49 3.66 22.10
CA GLY A 68 8.62 4.22 23.44
C GLY A 68 7.52 5.22 23.81
N LYS A 69 6.74 5.68 22.82
CA LYS A 69 5.64 6.64 22.99
C LYS A 69 4.26 6.01 22.80
N ALA A 70 4.17 4.69 22.60
CA ALA A 70 2.91 3.99 22.37
C ALA A 70 1.87 4.22 23.48
N TYR A 71 2.31 4.43 24.73
CA TYR A 71 1.42 4.74 25.86
C TYR A 71 0.68 6.09 25.69
N LEU A 72 1.23 7.02 24.89
CA LEU A 72 0.62 8.32 24.61
C LEU A 72 -0.47 8.22 23.53
N CYS A 73 -0.62 7.09 22.83
CA CYS A 73 -1.67 6.93 21.83
C CYS A 73 -3.06 7.21 22.43
N ASN A 74 -3.34 6.79 23.67
CA ASN A 74 -4.64 6.99 24.33
C ASN A 74 -4.77 8.33 25.08
N ASN A 75 -3.72 9.16 25.09
CA ASN A 75 -3.77 10.45 25.76
C ASN A 75 -4.39 11.49 24.81
N THR A 76 -5.47 12.15 25.25
CA THR A 76 -6.23 13.12 24.45
C THR A 76 -5.39 14.29 23.96
N VAL A 77 -4.41 14.76 24.75
CA VAL A 77 -3.51 15.86 24.37
C VAL A 77 -2.55 15.44 23.26
N TYR A 78 -2.08 14.20 23.30
CA TYR A 78 -1.11 13.66 22.34
C TYR A 78 -1.76 12.89 21.19
N TYR A 79 -3.08 12.74 21.20
CA TYR A 79 -3.82 11.92 20.25
C TYR A 79 -3.54 12.33 18.80
N THR A 80 -3.64 13.63 18.51
CA THR A 80 -3.42 14.20 17.17
C THR A 80 -1.96 14.08 16.75
N LEU A 81 -1.03 14.43 17.64
CA LEU A 81 0.41 14.30 17.41
C LEU A 81 0.79 12.84 17.09
N MET A 82 0.31 11.90 17.90
CA MET A 82 0.61 10.48 17.75
C MET A 82 -0.02 9.90 16.48
N THR A 83 -1.16 10.42 16.04
CA THR A 83 -1.77 10.05 14.76
C THR A 83 -0.95 10.57 13.58
N SER A 84 -0.37 11.76 13.68
CA SER A 84 0.49 12.29 12.61
C SER A 84 1.88 11.65 12.59
N GLN A 85 2.49 11.46 13.77
CA GLN A 85 3.89 11.02 13.89
C GLN A 85 4.02 9.50 13.95
N CYS A 86 3.07 8.80 14.55
CA CYS A 86 3.14 7.35 14.72
C CYS A 86 1.81 6.65 14.42
N PRO A 87 1.24 6.85 13.22
CA PRO A 87 -0.03 6.25 12.86
C PRO A 87 0.05 4.73 12.87
N LYS A 88 1.22 4.14 12.59
CA LYS A 88 1.42 2.69 12.62
C LYS A 88 1.48 2.14 14.03
N THR A 89 2.27 2.74 14.92
CA THR A 89 2.37 2.32 16.33
C THR A 89 1.04 2.44 17.06
N CYS A 90 0.22 3.45 16.72
CA CYS A 90 -1.11 3.62 17.32
C CYS A 90 -2.23 2.86 16.59
N ASN A 91 -1.92 2.02 15.58
CA ASN A 91 -2.90 1.31 14.74
C ASN A 91 -3.96 2.25 14.10
N ARG A 92 -3.54 3.44 13.71
CA ARG A 92 -4.37 4.49 13.07
C ARG A 92 -4.15 4.60 11.57
N CYS A 93 -3.54 3.59 10.97
CA CYS A 93 -3.42 3.52 9.53
C CYS A 93 -4.81 3.49 8.90
N PRO A 94 -5.09 4.35 7.90
CA PRO A 94 -6.31 4.19 7.13
C PRO A 94 -6.21 2.85 6.40
N THR A 95 -7.01 1.88 6.83
CA THR A 95 -7.30 0.68 6.06
C THR A 95 -8.18 1.10 4.90
N THR A 96 -7.56 1.59 3.82
CA THR A 96 -8.30 1.78 2.56
C THR A 96 -8.40 0.39 1.93
N GLY A 97 -9.55 -0.24 2.11
CA GLY A 97 -9.92 -1.51 1.49
C GLY A 97 -10.23 -1.36 0.01
#